data_AF-A0A957EF73-F1
#
_entry.id   AF-A0A957EF73-F1
#
_cell.length_a   1.000
_cell.length_b   1.000
_cell.length_c   1.000
_cell.angle_alpha   90.00
_cell.angle_beta   90.00
_cell.angle_gamma   90.00
#
_symmetry.space_group_name_H-M   'P 1'
#
loop_
_entity.id
_entity.type
_entity.pdbx_description
1 polymer ?
#
loop_
_entity_poly.entity_id
_entity_poly.type
_entity_poly.pdbx_seq_one_letter_code
_entity_poly.pdbx_strand_id
1 'polypeptide(L)'
;MTNSMKRPYTAADDLQAMIDFLVAVRPAARITDYPGVVDLRELLALSAVQANTCLWFNEHGQMIGFAFVDPYNNLLFEFDRQAAPGGIASEMVAWGEECLRRIMQARGETFTLDA
;
A
#
# COMPACT_ATOMS: atom_id res chain seq x y z
N MET A 1 -0.11 20.11 8.67
CA MET A 1 0.13 18.93 7.82
C MET A 1 1.19 18.11 8.54
N THR A 2 0.81 17.01 9.16
CA THR A 2 1.77 16.11 9.82
C THR A 2 2.47 15.33 8.72
N ASN A 3 3.80 15.42 8.67
CA ASN A 3 4.58 14.96 7.52
C ASN A 3 4.87 13.46 7.69
N SER A 4 4.15 12.60 6.97
CA SER A 4 4.46 11.17 6.85
C SER A 4 5.68 11.00 5.95
N MET A 5 6.66 10.19 6.37
CA MET A 5 7.71 9.72 5.49
C MET A 5 7.19 8.51 4.72
N LYS A 6 7.49 8.42 3.43
CA LYS A 6 7.17 7.22 2.64
C LYS A 6 8.35 6.73 1.84
N ARG A 7 8.42 5.42 1.61
CA ARG A 7 9.43 4.81 0.75
C ARG A 7 8.87 3.61 -0.03
N PRO A 8 9.49 3.27 -1.18
CA PRO A 8 9.18 2.03 -1.89
C PRO A 8 9.48 0.78 -1.05
N TYR A 9 8.76 -0.30 -1.37
CA TYR A 9 9.09 -1.66 -0.94
C TYR A 9 10.41 -2.12 -1.56
N THR A 10 11.23 -2.82 -0.80
CA THR A 10 12.58 -3.21 -1.24
C THR A 10 12.94 -4.68 -1.02
N ALA A 11 12.39 -5.37 -0.01
CA ALA A 11 12.84 -6.72 0.33
C ALA A 11 11.91 -7.49 1.29
N ALA A 12 12.31 -8.72 1.65
CA ALA A 12 11.58 -9.61 2.54
C ALA A 12 11.28 -9.02 3.93
N ASP A 13 12.17 -8.18 4.47
CA ASP A 13 11.95 -7.50 5.76
C ASP A 13 10.71 -6.58 5.71
N ASP A 14 10.45 -5.97 4.55
CA ASP A 14 9.27 -5.13 4.35
C ASP A 14 7.98 -5.97 4.35
N LEU A 15 7.99 -7.16 3.75
CA LEU A 15 6.83 -8.06 3.78
C LEU A 15 6.51 -8.49 5.22
N GLN A 16 7.53 -8.83 6.01
CA GLN A 16 7.30 -9.19 7.40
C GLN A 16 6.76 -8.00 8.20
N ALA A 17 7.32 -6.79 8.00
CA ALA A 17 6.81 -5.58 8.63
C ALA A 17 5.35 -5.27 8.25
N MET A 18 4.97 -5.48 6.98
CA MET A 18 3.57 -5.32 6.53
C MET A 18 2.64 -6.33 7.20
N ILE A 19 3.07 -7.59 7.36
CA ILE A 19 2.29 -8.63 8.04
C ILE A 19 2.12 -8.30 9.52
N ASP A 20 3.20 -7.92 10.20
CA ASP A 20 3.17 -7.55 11.62
C ASP A 20 2.27 -6.34 11.84
N PHE A 21 2.36 -5.34 10.94
CA PHE A 21 1.49 -4.18 10.93
C PHE A 21 0.02 -4.57 10.73
N LEU A 22 -0.28 -5.42 9.73
CA LEU A 22 -1.63 -5.89 9.43
C LEU A 22 -2.28 -6.54 10.66
N VAL A 23 -1.53 -7.42 11.33
CA VAL A 23 -2.00 -8.14 12.53
C VAL A 23 -2.22 -7.19 13.70
N ALA A 24 -1.39 -6.16 13.83
CA ALA A 24 -1.51 -5.17 14.90
C ALA A 24 -2.72 -4.23 14.73
N VAL A 25 -3.01 -3.80 13.49
CA VAL A 25 -4.01 -2.75 13.24
C VAL A 25 -5.42 -3.28 12.97
N ARG A 26 -5.55 -4.54 12.54
CA ARG A 26 -6.86 -5.12 12.25
C ARG A 26 -7.55 -5.65 13.50
N PRO A 27 -8.82 -5.28 13.74
CA PRO A 27 -9.59 -5.95 14.78
C PRO A 27 -9.80 -7.43 14.42
N ALA A 28 -10.00 -8.28 15.42
CA ALA A 28 -10.16 -9.73 15.24
C ALA A 28 -11.23 -10.10 14.19
N ALA A 29 -12.32 -9.33 14.11
CA ALA A 29 -13.39 -9.56 13.13
C ALA A 29 -12.97 -9.34 11.66
N ARG A 30 -11.88 -8.61 11.42
CA ARG A 30 -11.36 -8.26 10.08
C ARG A 30 -10.01 -8.91 9.77
N ILE A 31 -9.47 -9.73 10.68
CA ILE A 31 -8.10 -10.25 10.54
C ILE A 31 -7.93 -11.08 9.25
N THR A 32 -9.01 -11.72 8.78
CA THR A 32 -9.07 -12.51 7.55
C THR A 32 -9.62 -11.75 6.34
N ASP A 33 -9.91 -10.45 6.46
CA ASP A 33 -10.33 -9.64 5.32
C ASP A 33 -9.22 -9.63 4.26
N TYR A 34 -9.60 -9.60 2.99
CA TYR A 34 -8.62 -9.45 1.91
C TYR A 34 -8.01 -8.03 1.90
N PRO A 35 -6.70 -7.87 1.64
CA PRO A 35 -5.68 -8.93 1.62
C PRO A 35 -5.33 -9.37 3.04
N GLY A 36 -5.32 -10.67 3.29
CA GLY A 36 -4.81 -11.28 4.52
C GLY A 36 -3.33 -11.64 4.41
N VAL A 37 -2.80 -12.34 5.42
CA VAL A 37 -1.36 -12.69 5.47
C VAL A 37 -0.92 -13.56 4.28
N VAL A 38 -1.75 -14.54 3.89
CA VAL A 38 -1.43 -15.42 2.75
C VAL A 38 -1.48 -14.61 1.45
N ASP A 39 -2.51 -13.80 1.25
CA ASP A 39 -2.65 -12.93 0.07
C ASP A 39 -1.44 -12.00 -0.08
N LEU A 40 -0.98 -11.37 1.00
CA LEU A 40 0.20 -10.50 0.97
C LEU A 40 1.46 -11.25 0.52
N ARG A 41 1.65 -12.50 0.97
CA ARG A 41 2.81 -13.31 0.54
C ARG A 41 2.73 -13.66 -0.94
N GLU A 42 1.54 -13.98 -1.45
CA GLU A 42 1.33 -14.33 -2.85
C GLU A 42 1.46 -13.10 -3.76
N LEU A 43 0.79 -12.00 -3.41
CA LEU A 43 0.83 -10.76 -4.17
C LEU A 43 2.24 -10.19 -4.23
N LEU A 44 2.96 -10.14 -3.10
CA LEU A 44 4.34 -9.65 -3.06
C LEU A 44 5.39 -10.64 -3.56
N ALA A 45 5.02 -11.86 -3.95
CA ALA A 45 5.89 -12.72 -4.76
C ALA A 45 6.03 -12.18 -6.20
N LEU A 46 5.10 -11.34 -6.66
CA LEU A 46 5.13 -10.74 -7.99
C LEU A 46 5.97 -9.46 -7.98
N SER A 47 7.04 -9.43 -8.78
CA SER A 47 7.92 -8.26 -8.91
C SER A 47 7.18 -6.99 -9.34
N ALA A 48 6.13 -7.12 -10.14
CA ALA A 48 5.27 -6.01 -10.55
C ALA A 48 4.51 -5.39 -9.36
N VAL A 49 4.07 -6.20 -8.40
CA VAL A 49 3.40 -5.69 -7.19
C VAL A 49 4.43 -5.09 -6.24
N GLN A 50 5.61 -5.72 -6.07
CA GLN A 50 6.71 -5.13 -5.30
C GLN A 50 7.09 -3.73 -5.81
N ALA A 51 7.24 -3.57 -7.13
CA ALA A 51 7.55 -2.28 -7.76
C ALA A 51 6.44 -1.23 -7.57
N ASN A 52 5.20 -1.69 -7.32
CA ASN A 52 4.03 -0.86 -7.05
C ASN A 52 3.56 -1.02 -5.60
N THR A 53 4.48 -1.10 -4.65
CA THR A 53 4.20 -1.12 -3.21
C THR A 53 4.96 0.01 -2.52
N CYS A 54 4.29 0.69 -1.58
CA CYS A 54 4.87 1.78 -0.79
C CYS A 54 4.47 1.65 0.68
N LEU A 55 5.37 2.10 1.54
CA LEU A 55 5.25 2.04 3.00
C LEU A 55 5.31 3.45 3.57
N TRP A 56 4.46 3.74 4.56
CA TRP A 56 4.37 5.01 5.24
C TRP A 56 4.80 4.87 6.70
N PHE A 57 5.55 5.86 7.17
CA PHE A 57 6.13 5.93 8.50
C PHE A 57 5.84 7.28 9.15
N ASN A 58 5.65 7.28 10.46
CA ASN A 58 5.60 8.52 11.24
C ASN A 58 7.00 9.09 11.48
N GLU A 59 7.07 10.25 12.14
CA GLU A 59 8.33 10.95 12.46
C GLU A 59 9.27 10.14 13.36
N HIS A 60 8.75 9.14 14.07
CA HIS A 60 9.52 8.22 14.92
C HIS A 60 10.00 6.96 14.17
N GLY A 61 9.74 6.86 12.87
CA GLY A 61 10.11 5.71 12.04
C GLY A 61 9.20 4.49 12.24
N GLN A 62 8.05 4.64 12.89
CA GLN A 62 7.07 3.56 13.04
C GLN A 62 6.20 3.49 11.79
N MET A 63 5.96 2.28 11.27
CA MET A 63 5.05 2.09 10.14
C MET A 63 3.63 2.46 10.57
N ILE A 64 2.99 3.32 9.78
CA ILE A 64 1.60 3.78 10.00
C ILE A 64 0.66 3.36 8.87
N GLY A 65 1.20 2.74 7.82
CA GLY A 65 0.41 2.16 6.75
C GLY A 65 1.24 1.67 5.57
N PHE A 66 0.58 0.95 4.68
CA PHE A 66 1.11 0.54 3.40
C PHE A 66 0.03 0.60 2.33
N ALA A 67 0.47 0.70 1.08
CA ALA A 67 -0.41 0.58 -0.09
C ALA A 67 0.31 -0.13 -1.22
N PHE A 68 -0.44 -0.84 -2.05
CA PHE A 68 0.06 -1.42 -3.28
C PHE A 68 -1.01 -1.43 -4.38
N VAL A 69 -0.54 -1.43 -5.63
CA VAL A 69 -1.40 -1.63 -6.80
C VAL A 69 -1.18 -3.04 -7.32
N ASP A 70 -2.26 -3.81 -7.39
CA ASP A 70 -2.24 -5.19 -7.87
C ASP A 70 -2.19 -5.27 -9.42
N PRO A 71 -2.04 -6.47 -10.00
CA PRO A 71 -2.01 -6.64 -11.46
C PRO A 71 -3.29 -6.21 -12.20
N TYR A 72 -4.39 -6.04 -11.48
CA TYR A 72 -5.71 -5.65 -11.98
C TYR A 72 -6.00 -4.16 -11.76
N ASN A 73 -4.99 -3.36 -11.42
CA ASN A 73 -5.09 -1.93 -11.15
C ASN A 73 -5.92 -1.57 -9.91
N ASN A 74 -6.16 -2.54 -9.00
CA ASN A 74 -6.79 -2.23 -7.72
C ASN A 74 -5.78 -1.61 -6.77
N LEU A 75 -6.14 -0.48 -6.16
CA LEU A 75 -5.41 0.08 -5.03
C LEU A 75 -5.87 -0.61 -3.74
N LEU A 76 -4.94 -1.30 -3.08
CA LEU A 76 -5.15 -1.96 -1.79
C LEU A 76 -4.27 -1.28 -0.75
N PHE A 77 -4.83 -0.93 0.40
CA PHE A 77 -4.09 -0.23 1.45
C PHE A 77 -4.63 -0.53 2.84
N GLU A 78 -3.75 -0.45 3.83
CA GLU A 78 -4.06 -0.55 5.25
C GLU A 78 -3.30 0.57 5.98
N PHE A 79 -3.94 1.18 6.97
CA PHE A 79 -3.32 2.21 7.80
C PHE A 79 -3.89 2.18 9.21
N ASP A 80 -3.09 2.64 10.17
CA ASP A 80 -3.50 2.72 11.56
C ASP A 80 -4.41 3.94 11.75
N ARG A 81 -5.70 3.71 11.96
CA ARG A 81 -6.68 4.79 12.15
C ARG A 81 -6.45 5.62 13.43
N GLN A 82 -5.72 5.07 14.40
CA GLN A 82 -5.42 5.76 15.66
C GLN A 82 -4.11 6.54 15.57
N ALA A 83 -3.09 5.98 14.92
CA ALA A 83 -1.76 6.60 14.84
C ALA A 83 -1.55 7.47 13.59
N ALA A 84 -2.28 7.23 12.51
CA ALA A 84 -2.02 7.92 11.26
C ALA A 84 -2.62 9.34 11.26
N PRO A 85 -1.88 10.32 10.68
CA PRO A 85 -2.37 11.68 10.59
C PRO A 85 -3.59 11.79 9.67
N GLY A 86 -4.43 12.80 9.93
CA GLY A 86 -5.52 13.15 9.03
C GLY A 86 -4.98 13.42 7.62
N GLY A 87 -5.52 12.71 6.63
CA GLY A 87 -5.14 12.84 5.22
C GLY A 87 -4.26 11.71 4.65
N ILE A 88 -3.76 10.77 5.47
CA ILE A 88 -2.94 9.65 4.95
C ILE A 88 -3.67 8.84 3.86
N ALA A 89 -4.98 8.63 4.01
CA ALA A 89 -5.77 7.89 3.04
C ALA A 89 -5.79 8.63 1.68
N SER A 90 -5.94 9.96 1.69
CA SER A 90 -5.86 10.78 0.49
C SER A 90 -4.47 10.73 -0.14
N GLU A 91 -3.42 10.69 0.68
CA GLU A 91 -2.04 10.55 0.20
C GLU A 91 -1.80 9.19 -0.47
N MET A 92 -2.33 8.11 0.10
CA MET A 92 -2.27 6.77 -0.46
C MET A 92 -3.03 6.66 -1.79
N VAL A 93 -4.20 7.29 -1.89
CA VAL A 93 -4.98 7.36 -3.14
C VAL A 93 -4.21 8.11 -4.22
N ALA A 94 -3.70 9.30 -3.91
CA ALA A 94 -2.91 10.09 -4.86
C ALA A 94 -1.64 9.35 -5.33
N TRP A 95 -1.00 8.59 -4.42
CA TRP A 95 0.11 7.72 -4.79
C TRP A 95 -0.31 6.54 -5.68
N GLY A 96 -1.48 5.94 -5.44
CA GLY A 96 -2.03 4.88 -6.28
C GLY A 96 -2.31 5.36 -7.70
N GLU A 97 -2.89 6.55 -7.86
CA GLU A 97 -3.12 7.18 -9.16
C GLU A 97 -1.82 7.44 -9.92
N GLU A 98 -0.75 7.86 -9.24
CA GLU A 98 0.58 7.99 -9.83
C GLU A 98 1.12 6.65 -10.32
N CYS A 99 0.94 5.57 -9.54
CA CYS A 99 1.34 4.23 -9.97
C CYS A 99 0.63 3.82 -11.26
N LEU A 100 -0.69 4.03 -11.34
CA LEU A 100 -1.47 3.73 -12.54
C LEU A 100 -1.02 4.56 -13.75
N ARG A 101 -0.78 5.87 -13.57
CA ARG A 101 -0.26 6.71 -14.65
C ARG A 101 1.07 6.19 -15.20
N ARG A 102 2.00 5.75 -14.35
CA ARG A 102 3.28 5.15 -14.78
C ARG A 102 3.09 3.82 -15.49
N ILE A 103 2.22 2.94 -14.97
CA ILE A 103 1.93 1.62 -15.59
C ILE A 103 1.36 1.82 -17.00
N MET A 104 0.41 2.73 -17.18
CA MET A 104 -0.20 3.00 -18.47
C MET A 104 0.77 3.62 -19.47
N GLN A 105 1.59 4.57 -19.02
CA GLN A 105 2.67 5.13 -19.85
C GLN A 105 3.64 4.04 -20.32
N ALA A 106 4.00 3.09 -19.45
CA ALA A 106 4.86 1.97 -19.82
C ALA A 106 4.20 0.99 -20.81
N ARG A 107 2.87 0.90 -20.82
CA ARG A 107 2.08 0.06 -21.75
C ARG A 107 1.70 0.80 -23.05
N GLY A 108 1.88 2.10 -23.13
CA GLY A 108 1.45 2.93 -24.27
C GLY A 108 -0.06 3.18 -24.31
N GLU A 109 -0.77 3.02 -23.18
CA GLU A 109 -2.21 3.21 -23.06
C GLU A 109 -2.54 4.62 -22.54
N THR A 110 -3.62 5.24 -23.05
CA THR A 110 -4.11 6.56 -22.59
C THR A 110 -5.25 6.38 -21.60
N PHE A 111 -5.20 7.12 -20.49
CA PHE A 111 -6.21 7.10 -19.44
C PHE A 111 -7.50 7.79 -19.89
N THR A 112 -8.62 7.07 -19.90
CA THR A 112 -9.96 7.66 -19.91
C THR A 112 -10.67 7.16 -18.66
N LEU A 113 -10.78 8.01 -17.64
CA LEU A 113 -11.57 7.75 -16.42
C LEU A 113 -13.05 8.16 -16.63
N ASP A 114 -13.54 7.92 -17.85
CA ASP A 114 -14.91 8.22 -18.24
C ASP A 114 -15.65 6.88 -18.35
N ALA A 115 -16.16 6.40 -17.22
CA ALA A 115 -17.12 5.31 -17.16
C ALA A 115 -18.31 5.73 -16.30
#